data_AF-A0A950HLM8-F1
#
_entry.id   AF-A0A950HLM8-F1
#
_cell.length_a   1.000
_cell.length_b   1.000
_cell.length_c   1.000
_cell.angle_alpha   90.00
_cell.angle_beta   90.00
_cell.angle_gamma   90.00
#
_symmetry.space_group_name_H-M   'P 1'
#
loop_
_entity.id
_entity.type
_entity.pdbx_description
1 polymer ?
#
loop_
_entity_poly.entity_id
_entity_poly.type
_entity_poly.pdbx_seq_one_letter_code
_entity_poly.pdbx_strand_id
1 'polypeptide(L)'
;MYRSLFYLLLGVKDDERAFLFRHGRFERVLGPGRHAIFDPARACSIETFKVVRTEFPADRASLIAATSPQVAAEHFAVVRAGANEIAIVSLDGEPRHVVLPFTTRVFWKTVTHVSAEVIDTTGSMRIEPRIVAQLDLARMSSVLDAQVNAHEVGLLFVDGILTERLPPGRHTFWQVRHKLAVQKFDLRPQPIEVTAQEILTKDRIGLRVTLTAFYRILDPEKVVQAAADLATALYRLVQFAVREAIATRTLDEILAARDAIDAEVRAFVGAHAPDLGVEVTELGVKDVILPGDVRALLNKVVEAERVAKANLIRRQEETAATRSLLNTAKLMESNPILMRLKELEALEKLVEKVGRIDLHAGNGSSGFEALLQNLYRMGAEKEGKEE
;
A
#
# COMPACT_ATOMS: atom_id res chain seq x y z
N MET A 1 -18.20 -42.25 -45.30
CA MET A 1 -18.55 -43.67 -45.07
C MET A 1 -19.79 -43.98 -45.91
N TYR A 2 -19.78 -45.08 -46.67
CA TYR A 2 -20.90 -45.46 -47.54
C TYR A 2 -21.19 -46.96 -47.37
N ARG A 3 -22.47 -47.35 -47.24
CA ARG A 3 -22.89 -48.75 -47.09
C ARG A 3 -23.59 -49.24 -48.37
N SER A 4 -23.04 -50.27 -48.99
CA SER A 4 -23.66 -51.06 -50.07
C SER A 4 -24.39 -52.29 -49.49
N LEU A 5 -25.09 -53.06 -50.32
CA LEU A 5 -25.87 -54.25 -49.92
C LEU A 5 -25.06 -55.29 -49.12
N PHE A 6 -23.76 -55.45 -49.44
CA PHE A 6 -22.89 -56.45 -48.82
C PHE A 6 -21.59 -55.87 -48.24
N TYR A 7 -21.29 -54.60 -48.54
CA TYR A 7 -20.00 -54.00 -48.24
C TYR A 7 -20.15 -52.65 -47.53
N LEU A 8 -19.29 -52.43 -46.54
CA LEU A 8 -19.07 -51.17 -45.89
C LEU A 8 -17.78 -50.53 -46.45
N LEU A 9 -17.93 -49.40 -47.14
CA LEU A 9 -16.85 -48.65 -47.76
C LEU A 9 -16.45 -47.46 -46.88
N LEU A 10 -15.16 -47.40 -46.53
CA LEU A 10 -14.58 -46.34 -45.72
C LEU A 10 -13.34 -45.77 -46.42
N GLY A 11 -13.29 -44.45 -46.53
CA GLY A 11 -12.05 -43.73 -46.81
C GLY A 11 -11.47 -43.24 -45.49
N VAL A 12 -10.24 -43.65 -45.18
CA VAL A 12 -9.46 -43.16 -44.04
C VAL A 12 -8.42 -42.19 -44.56
N LYS A 13 -8.37 -40.98 -43.99
CA LYS A 13 -7.38 -39.96 -44.36
C LYS A 13 -6.01 -40.29 -43.77
N ASP A 14 -4.97 -39.65 -44.28
CA ASP A 14 -3.59 -39.86 -43.85
C ASP A 14 -3.37 -39.54 -42.35
N ASP A 15 -4.11 -38.55 -41.82
CA ASP A 15 -4.09 -38.13 -40.41
C ASP A 15 -5.04 -38.93 -39.50
N GLU A 16 -5.71 -39.96 -40.03
CA GLU A 16 -6.75 -40.73 -39.33
C GLU A 16 -6.40 -42.22 -39.24
N ARG A 17 -6.91 -42.89 -38.19
CA ARG A 17 -7.01 -44.35 -38.10
C ARG A 17 -8.45 -44.73 -37.80
N ALA A 18 -8.92 -45.83 -38.36
CA ALA A 18 -10.27 -46.31 -38.13
C ALA A 18 -10.28 -47.66 -37.42
N PHE A 19 -11.06 -47.80 -36.37
CA PHE A 19 -11.24 -49.05 -35.64
C PHE A 19 -12.46 -49.78 -36.16
N LEU A 20 -12.26 -51.02 -36.60
CA LEU A 20 -13.34 -51.90 -37.01
C LEU A 20 -13.76 -52.76 -35.82
N PHE A 21 -15.02 -52.63 -35.45
CA PHE A 21 -15.67 -53.51 -34.49
C PHE A 21 -16.70 -54.38 -35.21
N ARG A 22 -16.79 -55.66 -34.85
CA ARG A 22 -17.82 -56.58 -35.34
C ARG A 22 -18.57 -57.14 -34.15
N HIS A 23 -19.89 -56.96 -34.13
CA HIS A 23 -20.73 -57.31 -32.96
C HIS A 23 -20.22 -56.69 -31.64
N GLY A 24 -19.67 -55.48 -31.70
CA GLY A 24 -19.10 -54.78 -30.54
C GLY A 24 -17.71 -55.27 -30.09
N ARG A 25 -17.14 -56.30 -30.72
CA ARG A 25 -15.78 -56.77 -30.47
C ARG A 25 -14.79 -56.11 -31.42
N PHE A 26 -13.67 -55.63 -30.89
CA PHE A 26 -12.57 -55.08 -31.69
C PHE A 26 -11.99 -56.16 -32.62
N GLU A 27 -11.93 -55.88 -33.93
CA GLU A 27 -11.38 -56.80 -34.93
C GLU A 27 -9.98 -56.36 -35.39
N ARG A 28 -9.84 -55.13 -35.91
CA ARG A 28 -8.56 -54.60 -36.42
C ARG A 28 -8.55 -53.07 -36.57
N VAL A 29 -7.35 -52.49 -36.71
CA VAL A 29 -7.14 -51.09 -37.11
C VAL A 29 -6.98 -51.00 -38.62
N LEU A 30 -7.61 -50.00 -39.23
CA LEU A 30 -7.49 -49.68 -40.64
C LEU A 30 -6.60 -48.44 -40.80
N GLY A 31 -5.54 -48.60 -41.60
CA GLY A 31 -4.64 -47.51 -42.02
C GLY A 31 -5.27 -46.57 -43.04
N PRO A 32 -4.52 -45.57 -43.53
CA PRO A 32 -5.02 -44.62 -44.52
C PRO A 32 -5.28 -45.33 -45.86
N GLY A 33 -6.30 -44.88 -46.58
CA GLY A 33 -6.72 -45.48 -47.85
C GLY A 33 -8.20 -45.87 -47.90
N ARG A 34 -8.58 -46.53 -49.01
CA ARG A 34 -9.95 -47.00 -49.25
C ARG A 34 -10.08 -48.45 -48.83
N HIS A 35 -10.98 -48.70 -47.87
CA HIS A 35 -11.26 -50.02 -47.33
C HIS A 35 -12.65 -50.48 -47.73
N ALA A 36 -12.76 -51.72 -48.21
CA ALA A 36 -14.02 -52.39 -48.49
C ALA A 36 -14.17 -53.58 -47.54
N ILE A 37 -15.14 -53.51 -46.64
CA ILE A 37 -15.35 -54.49 -45.58
C ILE A 37 -16.63 -55.25 -45.87
N PHE A 38 -16.55 -56.57 -45.93
CA PHE A 38 -17.73 -57.42 -46.12
C PHE A 38 -18.57 -57.46 -44.84
N ASP A 39 -19.81 -56.95 -44.91
CA ASP A 39 -20.75 -56.81 -43.79
C ASP A 39 -22.21 -57.06 -44.22
N PRO A 40 -22.56 -58.28 -44.67
CA PRO A 40 -23.92 -58.61 -45.11
C PRO A 40 -24.97 -58.49 -44.00
N ALA A 41 -24.57 -58.70 -42.74
CA ALA A 41 -25.45 -58.70 -41.57
C ALA A 41 -25.52 -57.34 -40.85
N ARG A 42 -24.88 -56.29 -41.39
CA ARG A 42 -24.79 -54.94 -40.81
C ARG A 42 -24.28 -54.92 -39.36
N ALA A 43 -23.38 -55.84 -39.03
CA ALA A 43 -22.84 -56.05 -37.69
C ALA A 43 -21.55 -55.27 -37.42
N CYS A 44 -20.99 -54.61 -38.44
CA CYS A 44 -19.75 -53.85 -38.30
C CYS A 44 -20.03 -52.39 -37.91
N SER A 45 -19.29 -51.88 -36.92
CA SER A 45 -19.20 -50.45 -36.61
C SER A 45 -17.77 -49.94 -36.80
N ILE A 46 -17.66 -48.67 -37.18
CA ILE A 46 -16.38 -48.02 -37.46
C ILE A 46 -16.31 -46.73 -36.67
N GLU A 47 -15.19 -46.54 -35.98
CA GLU A 47 -14.86 -45.29 -35.31
C GLU A 47 -13.55 -44.74 -35.86
N THR A 48 -13.55 -43.49 -36.31
CA THR A 48 -12.37 -42.81 -36.88
C THR A 48 -11.76 -41.87 -35.84
N PHE A 49 -10.45 -41.97 -35.63
CA PHE A 49 -9.69 -41.15 -34.70
C PHE A 49 -8.62 -40.37 -35.46
N LYS A 50 -8.47 -39.10 -35.11
CA LYS A 50 -7.29 -38.31 -35.51
C LYS A 50 -6.08 -38.80 -34.73
N VAL A 51 -4.95 -38.93 -35.42
CA VAL A 51 -3.74 -39.61 -34.93
C VAL A 51 -2.61 -38.62 -34.67
N VAL A 52 -2.63 -37.48 -35.37
CA VAL A 52 -1.55 -36.50 -35.33
C VAL A 52 -1.65 -35.69 -34.04
N ARG A 53 -0.65 -35.84 -33.17
CA ARG A 53 -0.50 -35.08 -31.92
C ARG A 53 -1.74 -35.15 -31.00
N THR A 54 -2.41 -36.30 -30.95
CA THR A 54 -3.62 -36.50 -30.15
C THR A 54 -3.43 -37.52 -29.03
N GLU A 55 -4.11 -37.26 -27.91
CA GLU A 55 -4.28 -38.23 -26.82
C GLU A 55 -5.43 -39.19 -27.15
N PHE A 56 -5.25 -40.47 -26.83
CA PHE A 56 -6.26 -41.51 -26.95
C PHE A 56 -6.79 -41.91 -25.56
N PRO A 57 -8.11 -42.15 -25.40
CA PRO A 57 -8.68 -42.50 -24.09
C PRO A 57 -8.04 -43.78 -23.51
N ALA A 58 -7.50 -43.67 -22.29
CA ALA A 58 -6.75 -44.75 -21.63
C ALA A 58 -7.58 -46.02 -21.38
N ASP A 59 -8.87 -45.88 -21.04
CA ASP A 59 -9.77 -47.03 -20.83
C ASP A 59 -9.94 -47.84 -22.11
N ARG A 60 -10.09 -47.15 -23.25
CA ARG A 60 -10.22 -47.79 -24.56
C ARG A 60 -8.92 -48.42 -25.00
N ALA A 61 -7.78 -47.77 -24.74
CA ALA A 61 -6.47 -48.35 -25.01
C ALA A 61 -6.26 -49.64 -24.21
N SER A 62 -6.68 -49.65 -22.95
CA SER A 62 -6.57 -50.81 -22.06
C SER A 62 -7.42 -51.99 -22.55
N LEU A 63 -8.64 -51.73 -23.04
CA LEU A 63 -9.49 -52.75 -23.66
C LEU A 63 -8.85 -53.36 -24.91
N ILE A 64 -8.24 -52.52 -25.75
CA ILE A 64 -7.55 -52.98 -26.97
C ILE A 64 -6.28 -53.73 -26.61
N ALA A 65 -5.51 -53.29 -25.60
CA ALA A 65 -4.35 -54.00 -25.12
C ALA A 65 -4.70 -55.38 -24.54
N ALA A 66 -5.84 -55.51 -23.85
CA ALA A 66 -6.32 -56.78 -23.33
C ALA A 66 -6.83 -57.73 -24.43
N THR A 67 -7.47 -57.19 -25.48
CA THR A 67 -8.06 -58.00 -26.55
C THR A 67 -7.06 -58.34 -27.66
N SER A 68 -6.18 -57.39 -27.99
CA SER A 68 -5.22 -57.43 -29.10
C SER A 68 -3.90 -56.70 -28.72
N PRO A 69 -3.01 -57.34 -27.93
CA PRO A 69 -1.79 -56.71 -27.41
C PRO A 69 -0.83 -56.20 -28.50
N GLN A 70 -0.72 -56.92 -29.62
CA GLN A 70 0.18 -56.57 -30.73
C GLN A 70 -0.21 -55.24 -31.39
N VAL A 71 -1.52 -55.06 -31.62
CA VAL A 71 -2.08 -53.85 -32.21
C VAL A 71 -1.90 -52.64 -31.28
N ALA A 72 -2.10 -52.85 -29.98
CA ALA A 72 -1.87 -51.80 -29.00
C ALA A 72 -0.39 -51.39 -28.95
N ALA A 73 0.52 -52.36 -28.97
CA ALA A 73 1.96 -52.12 -28.97
C ALA A 73 2.45 -51.43 -30.26
N GLU A 74 1.77 -51.60 -31.39
CA GLU A 74 2.13 -50.94 -32.65
C GLU A 74 1.66 -49.48 -32.69
N HIS A 75 0.44 -49.21 -32.26
CA HIS A 75 -0.20 -47.90 -32.48
C HIS A 75 -0.11 -46.94 -31.30
N PHE A 76 0.08 -47.44 -30.08
CA PHE A 76 0.01 -46.63 -28.87
C PHE A 76 1.35 -46.55 -28.13
N ALA A 77 1.63 -45.37 -27.59
CA ALA A 77 2.61 -45.14 -26.55
C ALA A 77 1.84 -44.92 -25.23
N VAL A 78 1.97 -45.87 -24.30
CA VAL A 78 1.36 -45.77 -22.97
C VAL A 78 2.38 -45.15 -22.04
N VAL A 79 2.04 -43.98 -21.48
CA VAL A 79 2.86 -43.29 -20.50
C VAL A 79 2.14 -43.36 -19.17
N ARG A 80 2.75 -44.07 -18.22
CA ARG A 80 2.24 -44.22 -16.86
C ARG A 80 3.18 -43.54 -15.90
N ALA A 81 2.62 -42.64 -15.11
CA ALA A 81 3.32 -42.02 -13.98
C ALA A 81 3.04 -42.83 -12.71
N GLY A 82 4.10 -43.19 -11.99
CA GLY A 82 4.02 -43.77 -10.65
C GLY A 82 3.46 -42.80 -9.59
N ALA A 83 3.54 -43.20 -8.33
CA ALA A 83 2.99 -42.41 -7.21
C ALA A 83 3.70 -41.07 -6.97
N ASN A 84 5.00 -41.00 -7.27
CA ASN A 84 5.85 -39.83 -7.07
C ASN A 84 6.46 -39.32 -8.36
N GLU A 85 5.95 -39.77 -9.51
CA GLU A 85 6.56 -39.48 -10.80
C GLU A 85 5.66 -38.55 -11.60
N ILE A 86 6.26 -37.58 -12.25
CA ILE A 86 5.61 -36.79 -13.29
C ILE A 86 6.26 -37.15 -14.61
N ALA A 87 5.49 -37.42 -15.65
CA ALA A 87 6.06 -37.64 -16.97
C ALA A 87 5.78 -36.43 -17.87
N ILE A 88 6.83 -35.85 -18.45
CA ILE A 88 6.71 -34.84 -19.51
C ILE A 88 6.72 -35.59 -20.83
N VAL A 89 5.64 -35.49 -21.57
CA VAL A 89 5.48 -36.12 -22.88
C VAL A 89 5.72 -35.09 -23.96
N SER A 90 6.75 -35.36 -24.75
CA SER A 90 7.10 -34.58 -25.93
C SER A 90 6.60 -35.27 -27.19
N LEU A 91 5.95 -34.49 -28.04
CA LEU A 91 5.42 -34.91 -29.34
C LEU A 91 6.27 -34.24 -30.42
N ASP A 92 6.97 -35.04 -31.22
CA ASP A 92 7.94 -34.57 -32.23
C ASP A 92 9.05 -33.68 -31.65
N GLY A 93 9.48 -33.96 -30.40
CA GLY A 93 10.51 -33.20 -29.70
C GLY A 93 9.99 -31.96 -28.95
N GLU A 94 8.72 -31.59 -29.12
CA GLU A 94 8.10 -30.49 -28.38
C GLU A 94 7.36 -31.01 -27.14
N PRO A 95 7.73 -30.58 -25.92
CA PRO A 95 7.00 -30.90 -24.70
C PRO A 95 5.59 -30.30 -24.75
N ARG A 96 4.56 -31.16 -24.68
CA ARG A 96 3.15 -30.73 -24.84
C ARG A 96 2.22 -31.22 -23.74
N HIS A 97 2.53 -32.34 -23.12
CA HIS A 97 1.66 -32.93 -22.10
C HIS A 97 2.45 -33.27 -20.86
N VAL A 98 1.78 -33.16 -19.71
CA VAL A 98 2.30 -33.63 -18.44
C VAL A 98 1.34 -34.66 -17.85
N VAL A 99 1.88 -35.83 -17.56
CA VAL A 99 1.17 -36.94 -16.94
C VAL A 99 1.35 -36.82 -15.43
N LEU A 100 0.22 -36.70 -14.73
CA LEU A 100 0.21 -36.57 -13.28
C LEU A 100 0.42 -37.95 -12.62
N PRO A 101 0.96 -37.99 -11.39
CA PRO A 101 0.99 -39.18 -10.57
C PRO A 101 -0.32 -39.96 -10.56
N PHE A 102 -0.20 -41.29 -10.58
CA PHE A 102 -1.31 -42.24 -10.65
C PHE A 102 -2.17 -42.15 -11.91
N THR A 103 -1.83 -41.30 -12.89
CA THR A 103 -2.54 -41.23 -14.17
C THR A 103 -1.80 -42.01 -15.25
N THR A 104 -2.58 -42.61 -16.14
CA THR A 104 -2.08 -43.24 -17.36
C THR A 104 -2.63 -42.45 -18.53
N ARG A 105 -1.75 -41.95 -19.39
CA ARG A 105 -2.14 -41.30 -20.64
C ARG A 105 -1.60 -42.08 -21.82
N VAL A 106 -2.37 -42.11 -22.89
CA VAL A 106 -2.03 -42.89 -24.08
C VAL A 106 -1.98 -41.96 -25.28
N PHE A 107 -0.90 -42.05 -26.04
CA PHE A 107 -0.67 -41.22 -27.21
C PHE A 107 -0.53 -42.10 -28.44
N TRP A 108 -0.97 -41.58 -29.58
CA TRP A 108 -0.72 -42.21 -30.86
C TRP A 108 0.74 -42.06 -31.26
N LYS A 109 1.42 -43.18 -31.55
CA LYS A 109 2.82 -43.18 -32.00
C LYS A 109 3.01 -43.53 -33.48
N THR A 110 1.91 -43.74 -34.20
CA THR A 110 1.94 -44.20 -35.60
C THR A 110 2.46 -43.15 -36.57
N VAL A 111 2.22 -41.86 -36.28
CA VAL A 111 2.63 -40.73 -37.13
C VAL A 111 3.49 -39.73 -36.35
N THR A 112 3.25 -39.59 -35.05
CA THR A 112 3.95 -38.66 -34.15
C THR A 112 5.00 -39.41 -33.35
N HIS A 113 6.22 -38.87 -33.25
CA HIS A 113 7.23 -39.44 -32.36
C HIS A 113 6.92 -39.04 -30.92
N VAL A 114 6.67 -40.03 -30.06
CA VAL A 114 6.33 -39.81 -28.64
C VAL A 114 7.52 -40.20 -27.77
N SER A 115 8.06 -39.23 -27.04
CA SER A 115 9.06 -39.47 -25.99
C SER A 115 8.51 -39.01 -24.64
N ALA A 116 8.79 -39.75 -23.58
CA ALA A 116 8.39 -39.38 -22.23
C ALA A 116 9.62 -39.33 -21.32
N GLU A 117 9.85 -38.18 -20.68
CA GLU A 117 10.83 -38.02 -19.60
C GLU A 117 10.09 -38.16 -18.27
N VAL A 118 10.43 -39.19 -17.49
CA VAL A 118 9.84 -39.42 -16.17
C VAL A 118 10.72 -38.76 -15.10
N ILE A 119 10.11 -37.92 -14.30
CA ILE A 119 10.75 -37.12 -13.25
C ILE A 119 10.24 -37.60 -11.90
N ASP A 120 11.14 -38.07 -11.06
CA ASP A 120 10.83 -38.38 -9.66
C ASP A 120 10.77 -37.07 -8.84
N THR A 121 9.63 -36.84 -8.20
CA THR A 121 9.34 -35.67 -7.37
C THR A 121 9.59 -35.91 -5.87
N THR A 122 10.07 -37.08 -5.49
CA THR A 122 10.34 -37.42 -4.07
C THR A 122 11.49 -36.61 -3.48
N GLY A 123 12.51 -36.31 -4.28
CA GLY A 123 13.74 -35.64 -3.82
C GLY A 123 13.69 -34.10 -3.86
N SER A 124 12.88 -33.51 -4.74
CA SER A 124 12.73 -32.06 -4.85
C SER A 124 11.37 -31.70 -5.43
N MET A 125 10.69 -30.75 -4.77
CA MET A 125 9.46 -30.15 -5.29
C MET A 125 9.75 -29.02 -6.29
N ARG A 126 10.97 -28.49 -6.33
CA ARG A 126 11.34 -27.34 -7.18
C ARG A 126 11.60 -27.80 -8.61
N ILE A 127 11.02 -27.08 -9.57
CA ILE A 127 11.18 -27.35 -11.00
C ILE A 127 12.43 -26.62 -11.52
N GLU A 128 13.26 -27.32 -12.27
CA GLU A 128 14.45 -26.72 -12.88
C GLU A 128 14.06 -25.72 -13.98
N PRO A 129 14.75 -24.57 -14.10
CA PRO A 129 14.42 -23.55 -15.12
C PRO A 129 14.38 -24.08 -16.56
N ARG A 130 15.21 -25.09 -16.90
CA ARG A 130 15.20 -25.73 -18.22
C ARG A 130 13.85 -26.37 -18.56
N ILE A 131 13.21 -26.97 -17.55
CA ILE A 131 11.92 -27.65 -17.68
C ILE A 131 10.82 -26.59 -17.74
N VAL A 132 10.91 -25.54 -16.92
CA VAL A 132 9.96 -24.43 -16.94
C VAL A 132 9.89 -23.76 -18.31
N ALA A 133 11.03 -23.51 -18.96
CA ALA A 133 11.08 -22.90 -20.29
C ALA A 133 10.41 -23.74 -21.39
N GLN A 134 10.27 -25.04 -21.15
CA GLN A 134 9.67 -26.00 -22.04
C GLN A 134 8.18 -26.21 -21.79
N LEU A 135 7.65 -25.74 -20.67
CA LEU A 135 6.26 -25.98 -20.25
C LEU A 135 5.41 -24.73 -20.43
N ASP A 136 4.21 -24.90 -20.96
CA ASP A 136 3.15 -23.88 -20.90
C ASP A 136 2.47 -23.95 -19.52
N LEU A 137 3.07 -23.31 -18.52
CA LEU A 137 2.60 -23.33 -17.13
C LEU A 137 1.15 -22.85 -16.98
N ALA A 138 0.70 -21.93 -17.84
CA ALA A 138 -0.66 -21.39 -17.78
C ALA A 138 -1.75 -22.45 -18.01
N ARG A 139 -1.39 -23.58 -18.64
CA ARG A 139 -2.30 -24.69 -18.92
C ARG A 139 -2.22 -25.81 -17.88
N MET A 140 -1.40 -25.66 -16.84
CA MET A 140 -1.05 -26.74 -15.92
C MET A 140 -1.45 -26.42 -14.48
N SER A 141 -2.45 -27.14 -13.96
CA SER A 141 -2.93 -26.99 -12.58
C SER A 141 -2.02 -27.63 -11.52
N SER A 142 -1.09 -28.49 -11.92
CA SER A 142 -0.18 -29.23 -11.04
C SER A 142 1.15 -28.51 -10.79
N VAL A 143 1.27 -27.26 -11.25
CA VAL A 143 2.45 -26.42 -11.05
C VAL A 143 2.04 -25.17 -10.32
N LEU A 144 2.78 -24.84 -9.26
CA LEU A 144 2.74 -23.54 -8.62
C LEU A 144 3.85 -22.67 -9.20
N ASP A 145 3.48 -21.60 -9.91
CA ASP A 145 4.42 -20.57 -10.38
C ASP A 145 4.28 -19.32 -9.52
N ALA A 146 5.36 -18.95 -8.83
CA ALA A 146 5.41 -17.81 -7.94
C ALA A 146 6.52 -16.86 -8.38
N GLN A 147 6.12 -15.70 -8.89
CA GLN A 147 7.04 -14.60 -9.15
C GLN A 147 7.13 -13.68 -7.93
N VAL A 148 8.34 -13.58 -7.37
CA VAL A 148 8.69 -12.69 -6.26
C VAL A 148 9.45 -11.50 -6.82
N ASN A 149 8.94 -10.29 -6.65
CA ASN A 149 9.57 -9.08 -7.16
C ASN A 149 10.82 -8.69 -6.35
N ALA A 150 11.65 -7.80 -6.89
CA ALA A 150 12.90 -7.34 -6.25
C ALA A 150 12.71 -6.73 -4.84
N HIS A 151 11.53 -6.15 -4.58
CA HIS A 151 11.17 -5.53 -3.30
C HIS A 151 10.32 -6.45 -2.41
N GLU A 152 10.04 -7.68 -2.87
CA GLU A 152 9.23 -8.65 -2.15
C GLU A 152 10.09 -9.79 -1.63
N VAL A 153 9.56 -10.46 -0.61
CA VAL A 153 10.03 -11.78 -0.18
C VAL A 153 8.83 -12.73 -0.22
N GLY A 154 9.04 -13.92 -0.77
CA GLY A 154 8.06 -15.00 -0.73
C GLY A 154 8.31 -15.92 0.45
N LEU A 155 7.27 -16.41 1.10
CA LEU A 155 7.33 -17.51 2.06
C LEU A 155 6.59 -18.70 1.49
N LEU A 156 7.29 -19.83 1.37
CA LEU A 156 6.73 -21.09 0.88
C LEU A 156 6.15 -21.90 2.05
N PHE A 157 4.87 -22.23 1.92
CA PHE A 157 4.13 -23.12 2.80
C PHE A 157 3.86 -24.43 2.08
N VAL A 158 4.21 -25.53 2.74
CA VAL A 158 3.95 -26.90 2.28
C VAL A 158 2.96 -27.52 3.29
N ASP A 159 1.74 -27.82 2.84
CA ASP A 159 0.65 -28.31 3.69
C ASP A 159 0.39 -27.45 4.94
N GLY A 160 0.60 -26.13 4.80
CA GLY A 160 0.44 -25.16 5.87
C GLY A 160 1.68 -24.96 6.77
N ILE A 161 2.77 -25.70 6.55
CA ILE A 161 4.02 -25.56 7.28
C ILE A 161 4.97 -24.63 6.52
N LEU A 162 5.46 -23.58 7.20
CA LEU A 162 6.49 -22.70 6.66
C LEU A 162 7.79 -23.50 6.45
N THR A 163 8.27 -23.57 5.21
CA THR A 163 9.41 -24.42 4.84
C THR A 163 10.60 -23.62 4.34
N GLU A 164 10.39 -22.60 3.50
CA GLU A 164 11.48 -21.86 2.86
C GLU A 164 11.13 -20.38 2.66
N ARG A 165 12.13 -19.52 2.83
CA ARG A 165 12.10 -18.11 2.41
C ARG A 165 12.63 -17.98 0.98
N LEU A 166 11.79 -17.49 0.08
CA LEU A 166 12.07 -17.32 -1.34
C LEU A 166 12.64 -15.92 -1.63
N PRO A 167 13.87 -15.82 -2.18
CA PRO A 167 14.42 -14.54 -2.64
C PRO A 167 13.69 -14.02 -3.89
N PRO A 168 13.92 -12.76 -4.29
CA PRO A 168 13.42 -12.24 -5.55
C PRO A 168 13.78 -13.13 -6.74
N GLY A 169 12.81 -13.39 -7.61
CA GLY A 169 12.95 -14.29 -8.74
C GLY A 169 11.68 -15.10 -9.02
N ARG A 170 11.74 -15.92 -10.06
CA ARG A 170 10.67 -16.85 -10.42
C ARG A 170 10.94 -18.20 -9.78
N HIS A 171 10.02 -18.66 -8.96
CA HIS A 171 10.08 -19.95 -8.28
C HIS A 171 8.93 -20.82 -8.75
N THR A 172 9.25 -22.03 -9.20
CA THR A 172 8.26 -22.97 -9.73
C THR A 172 8.36 -24.29 -8.98
N PHE A 173 7.21 -24.84 -8.63
CA PHE A 173 7.13 -26.05 -7.83
C PHE A 173 6.08 -27.03 -8.36
N TRP A 174 6.36 -28.32 -8.25
CA TRP A 174 5.41 -29.38 -8.49
C TRP A 174 4.41 -29.47 -7.34
N GLN A 175 3.14 -29.20 -7.62
CA GLN A 175 2.05 -29.26 -6.64
C GLN A 175 1.19 -30.52 -6.90
N VAL A 176 1.75 -31.69 -6.58
CA VAL A 176 1.02 -32.96 -6.72
C VAL A 176 0.52 -33.51 -5.39
N ARG A 177 1.44 -33.83 -4.47
CA ARG A 177 1.10 -34.49 -3.20
C ARG A 177 0.77 -33.49 -2.11
N HIS A 178 1.51 -32.39 -2.10
CA HIS A 178 1.44 -31.36 -1.09
C HIS A 178 0.71 -30.14 -1.65
N LYS A 179 -0.11 -29.51 -0.81
CA LYS A 179 -0.69 -28.22 -1.11
C LYS A 179 0.37 -27.16 -0.85
N LEU A 180 0.87 -26.60 -1.94
CA LEU A 180 1.84 -25.52 -1.90
C LEU A 180 1.11 -24.18 -1.89
N ALA A 181 1.60 -23.24 -1.09
CA ALA A 181 1.15 -21.86 -1.11
C ALA A 181 2.36 -20.94 -0.95
N VAL A 182 2.43 -19.87 -1.73
CA VAL A 182 3.43 -18.83 -1.56
C VAL A 182 2.74 -17.55 -1.14
N GLN A 183 3.08 -17.04 0.04
CA GLN A 183 2.66 -15.71 0.49
C GLN A 183 3.76 -14.72 0.21
N LYS A 184 3.43 -13.56 -0.35
CA LYS A 184 4.38 -12.52 -0.74
C LYS A 184 4.24 -11.32 0.18
N PHE A 185 5.37 -10.80 0.64
CA PHE A 185 5.46 -9.66 1.54
C PHE A 185 6.31 -8.58 0.89
N ASP A 186 5.78 -7.35 0.82
CA ASP A 186 6.53 -6.17 0.38
C ASP A 186 7.39 -5.65 1.53
N LEU A 187 8.69 -5.45 1.30
CA LEU A 187 9.62 -4.95 2.31
C LEU A 187 9.72 -3.42 2.32
N ARG A 188 9.09 -2.73 1.36
CA ARG A 188 9.09 -1.26 1.31
C ARG A 188 8.23 -0.67 2.42
N PRO A 189 8.47 0.59 2.80
CA PRO A 189 7.58 1.31 3.69
C PRO A 189 6.16 1.40 3.09
N GLN A 190 5.17 1.00 3.88
CA GLN A 190 3.76 1.01 3.54
C GLN A 190 3.00 1.95 4.48
N PRO A 191 2.06 2.76 3.96
CA PRO A 191 1.25 3.63 4.80
C PRO A 191 0.19 2.85 5.57
N ILE A 192 -0.06 3.27 6.81
CA ILE A 192 -1.24 2.95 7.60
C ILE A 192 -1.93 4.27 7.90
N GLU A 193 -3.13 4.42 7.34
CA GLU A 193 -4.00 5.54 7.68
C GLU A 193 -4.91 5.12 8.83
N VAL A 194 -4.74 5.76 9.98
CA VAL A 194 -5.61 5.53 11.13
C VAL A 194 -6.79 6.47 11.02
N THR A 195 -7.99 5.91 10.83
CA THR A 195 -9.23 6.69 10.74
C THR A 195 -9.45 7.50 12.00
N ALA A 196 -10.10 8.65 11.83
CA ALA A 196 -10.27 9.64 12.88
C ALA A 196 -10.89 9.03 14.16
N GLN A 197 -10.10 9.00 15.23
CA GLN A 197 -10.48 8.42 16.52
C GLN A 197 -11.12 9.47 17.41
N GLU A 198 -12.30 9.18 17.96
CA GLU A 198 -12.91 10.00 19.00
C GLU A 198 -12.42 9.56 20.38
N ILE A 199 -11.66 10.43 21.04
CA ILE A 199 -10.97 10.14 22.30
C ILE A 199 -11.27 11.27 23.29
N LEU A 200 -11.63 10.90 24.52
CA LEU A 200 -11.81 11.84 25.60
C LEU A 200 -10.46 12.16 26.24
N THR A 201 -10.17 13.45 26.42
CA THR A 201 -9.04 13.91 27.23
C THR A 201 -9.30 13.72 28.72
N LYS A 202 -8.29 13.97 29.55
CA LYS A 202 -8.41 14.01 31.01
C LYS A 202 -9.51 14.94 31.51
N ASP A 203 -9.79 16.00 30.74
CA ASP A 203 -10.76 17.05 31.08
C ASP A 203 -12.18 16.72 30.58
N ARG A 204 -12.37 15.49 30.05
CA ARG A 204 -13.61 15.01 29.43
C ARG A 204 -14.02 15.77 28.17
N ILE A 205 -13.06 16.35 27.47
CA ILE A 205 -13.28 16.96 26.15
C ILE A 205 -13.07 15.90 25.09
N GLY A 206 -14.08 15.67 24.25
CA GLY A 206 -13.96 14.76 23.11
C GLY A 206 -13.15 15.40 21.99
N LEU A 207 -12.08 14.73 21.55
CA LEU A 207 -11.24 15.14 20.43
C LEU A 207 -11.32 14.09 19.33
N ARG A 208 -11.30 14.55 18.08
CA ARG A 208 -11.18 13.67 16.93
C ARG A 208 -9.78 13.77 16.34
N VAL A 209 -9.01 12.68 16.42
CA VAL A 209 -7.60 12.67 16.01
C VAL A 209 -7.37 11.75 14.82
N THR A 210 -6.72 12.27 13.80
CA THR A 210 -6.30 11.51 12.60
C THR A 210 -4.79 11.36 12.64
N LEU A 211 -4.29 10.16 12.31
CA LEU A 211 -2.86 9.86 12.31
C LEU A 211 -2.45 9.12 11.05
N THR A 212 -1.18 9.28 10.70
CA THR A 212 -0.53 8.55 9.61
C THR A 212 0.72 7.89 10.16
N ALA A 213 0.89 6.62 9.82
CA ALA A 213 2.10 5.89 10.13
C ALA A 213 2.63 5.20 8.87
N PHE A 214 3.93 5.00 8.81
CA PHE A 214 4.59 4.16 7.82
C PHE A 214 5.30 3.03 8.54
N TYR A 215 5.11 1.81 8.05
CA TYR A 215 5.78 0.62 8.57
C TYR A 215 6.50 -0.11 7.45
N ARG A 216 7.55 -0.82 7.78
CA ARG A 216 8.23 -1.75 6.88
C ARG A 216 8.35 -3.12 7.54
N ILE A 217 8.26 -4.16 6.73
CA ILE A 217 8.45 -5.54 7.19
C ILE A 217 9.95 -5.82 7.28
N LEU A 218 10.42 -6.24 8.45
CA LEU A 218 11.81 -6.68 8.66
C LEU A 218 11.92 -8.20 8.62
N ASP A 219 10.98 -8.88 9.29
CA ASP A 219 10.94 -10.33 9.41
C ASP A 219 9.56 -10.88 9.00
N PRO A 220 9.42 -11.32 7.73
CA PRO A 220 8.19 -11.90 7.23
C PRO A 220 7.76 -13.18 7.96
N GLU A 221 8.72 -13.95 8.51
CA GLU A 221 8.41 -15.23 9.18
C GLU A 221 7.71 -14.95 10.51
N LYS A 222 8.21 -13.95 11.25
CA LYS A 222 7.59 -13.47 12.48
C LYS A 222 6.22 -12.84 12.22
N VAL A 223 6.03 -12.10 11.11
CA VAL A 223 4.74 -11.52 10.72
C VAL A 223 3.65 -12.59 10.64
N VAL A 224 3.90 -13.70 9.91
CA VAL A 224 2.92 -14.77 9.73
C VAL A 224 2.56 -15.47 11.04
N GLN A 225 3.53 -15.61 11.94
CA GLN A 225 3.30 -16.23 13.24
C GLN A 225 2.58 -15.31 14.23
N ALA A 226 2.87 -14.01 14.18
CA ALA A 226 2.37 -13.05 15.16
C ALA A 226 0.94 -12.61 14.88
N ALA A 227 0.56 -12.42 13.61
CA ALA A 227 -0.77 -11.93 13.25
C ALA A 227 -1.28 -12.50 11.93
N ALA A 228 -2.57 -12.84 11.88
CA ALA A 228 -3.24 -13.23 10.64
C ALA A 228 -3.37 -12.06 9.66
N ASP A 229 -3.57 -10.84 10.18
CA ASP A 229 -3.59 -9.60 9.42
C ASP A 229 -2.74 -8.56 10.15
N LEU A 230 -1.55 -8.32 9.60
CA LEU A 230 -0.57 -7.38 10.11
C LEU A 230 -1.11 -5.94 10.13
N ALA A 231 -1.82 -5.51 9.08
CA ALA A 231 -2.31 -4.14 8.97
C ALA A 231 -3.35 -3.86 10.06
N THR A 232 -4.27 -4.80 10.29
CA THR A 232 -5.25 -4.69 11.38
C THR A 232 -4.60 -4.73 12.77
N ALA A 233 -3.60 -5.59 12.97
CA ALA A 233 -2.88 -5.66 14.25
C ALA A 233 -2.15 -4.34 14.56
N LEU A 234 -1.41 -3.80 13.58
CA LEU A 234 -0.74 -2.50 13.71
C LEU A 234 -1.72 -1.34 13.91
N TYR A 235 -2.83 -1.34 13.17
CA TYR A 235 -3.87 -0.34 13.32
C TYR A 235 -4.38 -0.26 14.77
N ARG A 236 -4.64 -1.43 15.39
CA ARG A 236 -5.09 -1.52 16.78
C ARG A 236 -4.00 -1.09 17.77
N LEU A 237 -2.75 -1.46 17.51
CA LEU A 237 -1.61 -1.07 18.34
C LEU A 237 -1.45 0.46 18.36
N VAL A 238 -1.49 1.10 17.19
CA VAL A 238 -1.43 2.57 17.08
C VAL A 238 -2.65 3.20 17.76
N GLN A 239 -3.86 2.64 17.56
CA GLN A 239 -5.07 3.13 18.21
C GLN A 239 -4.98 3.11 19.74
N PHE A 240 -4.40 2.04 20.31
CA PHE A 240 -4.19 1.92 21.75
C PHE A 240 -3.19 2.97 22.25
N ALA A 241 -2.04 3.10 21.57
CA ALA A 241 -0.99 4.04 21.93
C ALA A 241 -1.48 5.50 21.94
N VAL A 242 -2.25 5.89 20.91
CA VAL A 242 -2.82 7.24 20.82
C VAL A 242 -3.84 7.49 21.91
N ARG A 243 -4.68 6.50 22.21
CA ARG A 243 -5.68 6.61 23.28
C ARG A 243 -5.02 6.83 24.63
N GLU A 244 -3.95 6.08 24.92
CA GLU A 244 -3.20 6.21 26.17
C GLU A 244 -2.53 7.58 26.29
N ALA A 245 -1.87 8.05 25.22
CA ALA A 245 -1.19 9.34 25.20
C ALA A 245 -2.14 10.54 25.38
N ILE A 246 -3.37 10.46 24.86
CA ILE A 246 -4.37 11.54 24.93
C ILE A 246 -5.19 11.47 26.23
N ALA A 247 -5.59 10.29 26.67
CA ALA A 247 -6.47 10.13 27.83
C ALA A 247 -5.83 10.60 29.15
N THR A 248 -4.50 10.62 29.21
CA THR A 248 -3.73 11.02 30.39
C THR A 248 -3.46 12.52 30.46
N ARG A 249 -3.76 13.28 29.41
CA ARG A 249 -3.43 14.71 29.25
C ARG A 249 -4.65 15.61 29.18
N THR A 250 -4.46 16.85 29.59
CA THR A 250 -5.45 17.92 29.44
C THR A 250 -5.47 18.45 27.99
N LEU A 251 -6.53 19.15 27.59
CA LEU A 251 -6.62 19.73 26.25
C LEU A 251 -5.49 20.75 25.98
N ASP A 252 -5.20 21.60 26.96
CA ASP A 252 -4.18 22.63 26.81
C ASP A 252 -2.78 22.01 26.66
N GLU A 253 -2.49 20.94 27.40
CA GLU A 253 -1.25 20.15 27.24
C GLU A 253 -1.13 19.56 25.84
N ILE A 254 -2.23 19.03 25.30
CA ILE A 254 -2.26 18.43 23.96
C ILE A 254 -2.02 19.49 22.87
N LEU A 255 -2.62 20.67 23.02
CA LEU A 255 -2.45 21.78 22.07
C LEU A 255 -1.05 22.42 22.17
N ALA A 256 -0.46 22.48 23.37
CA ALA A 256 0.85 23.08 23.60
C ALA A 256 2.02 22.14 23.25
N ALA A 257 1.88 20.83 23.48
CA ALA A 257 2.96 19.85 23.39
C ALA A 257 2.65 18.70 22.42
N ARG A 258 2.22 19.03 21.19
CA ARG A 258 1.93 18.04 20.15
C ARG A 258 3.11 17.10 19.85
N ASP A 259 4.33 17.65 19.80
CA ASP A 259 5.55 16.86 19.54
C ASP A 259 5.81 15.81 20.64
N ALA A 260 5.40 16.09 21.88
CA ALA A 260 5.53 15.14 22.98
C ALA A 260 4.58 13.94 22.83
N ILE A 261 3.39 14.16 22.28
CA ILE A 261 2.43 13.08 21.98
C ILE A 261 3.00 12.21 20.87
N ASP A 262 3.51 12.80 19.80
CA ASP A 262 4.11 12.05 18.69
C ASP A 262 5.29 11.19 19.17
N ALA A 263 6.13 11.72 20.06
CA ALA A 263 7.25 10.99 20.63
C ALA A 263 6.80 9.81 21.51
N GLU A 264 5.79 9.99 22.37
CA GLU A 264 5.27 8.94 23.24
C GLU A 264 4.57 7.84 22.45
N VAL A 265 3.71 8.19 21.50
CA VAL A 265 3.04 7.22 20.63
C VAL A 265 4.08 6.43 19.83
N ARG A 266 5.10 7.11 19.29
CA ARG A 266 6.19 6.45 18.57
C ARG A 266 6.99 5.51 19.47
N ALA A 267 7.28 5.90 20.71
CA ALA A 267 8.00 5.06 21.66
C ALA A 267 7.19 3.81 22.03
N PHE A 268 5.90 3.97 22.31
CA PHE A 268 5.01 2.85 22.63
C PHE A 268 4.90 1.86 21.47
N VAL A 269 4.62 2.37 20.27
CA VAL A 269 4.47 1.53 19.07
C VAL A 269 5.81 0.91 18.69
N GLY A 270 6.91 1.67 18.76
CA GLY A 270 8.26 1.18 18.47
C GLY A 270 8.74 0.07 19.41
N ALA A 271 8.26 0.04 20.65
CA ALA A 271 8.56 -1.05 21.59
C ALA A 271 7.85 -2.37 21.24
N HIS A 272 6.64 -2.31 20.68
CA HIS A 272 5.80 -3.48 20.39
C HIS A 272 5.82 -3.91 18.91
N ALA A 273 6.14 -3.02 17.98
CA ALA A 273 6.23 -3.31 16.55
C ALA A 273 7.21 -4.46 16.22
N PRO A 274 8.38 -4.58 16.88
CA PRO A 274 9.29 -5.70 16.66
C PRO A 274 8.69 -7.06 17.00
N ASP A 275 7.70 -7.14 17.90
CA ASP A 275 6.99 -8.38 18.23
C ASP A 275 6.12 -8.88 17.07
N LEU A 276 5.72 -7.97 16.17
CA LEU A 276 4.99 -8.26 14.95
C LEU A 276 5.92 -8.48 13.74
N GLY A 277 7.25 -8.40 13.90
CA GLY A 277 8.22 -8.56 12.80
C GLY A 277 8.37 -7.33 11.91
N VAL A 278 7.94 -6.15 12.39
CA VAL A 278 7.94 -4.90 11.62
C VAL A 278 8.61 -3.77 12.37
N GLU A 279 8.94 -2.72 11.63
CA GLU A 279 9.43 -1.47 12.17
C GLU A 279 8.54 -0.33 11.68
N VAL A 280 8.18 0.57 12.59
CA VAL A 280 7.45 1.80 12.26
C VAL A 280 8.47 2.90 12.03
N THR A 281 8.64 3.32 10.77
CA THR A 281 9.64 4.32 10.37
C THR A 281 9.19 5.73 10.70
N GLU A 282 7.92 6.04 10.41
CA GLU A 282 7.34 7.36 10.65
C GLU A 282 5.98 7.19 11.30
N LEU A 283 5.74 7.98 12.35
CA LEU A 283 4.46 8.06 13.02
C LEU A 283 4.27 9.49 13.49
N GLY A 284 3.10 10.06 13.19
CA GLY A 284 2.72 11.37 13.68
C GLY A 284 1.20 11.59 13.62
N VAL A 285 0.71 12.42 14.54
CA VAL A 285 -0.63 12.96 14.48
C VAL A 285 -0.71 13.89 13.26
N LYS A 286 -1.74 13.73 12.43
CA LYS A 286 -1.99 14.60 11.26
C LYS A 286 -2.87 15.78 11.62
N ASP A 287 -4.03 15.50 12.22
CA ASP A 287 -5.02 16.51 12.58
C ASP A 287 -5.66 16.20 13.94
N VAL A 288 -5.87 17.25 14.75
CA VAL A 288 -6.67 17.21 15.99
C VAL A 288 -7.85 18.14 15.80
N ILE A 289 -9.05 17.57 15.75
CA ILE A 289 -10.30 18.30 15.52
C ILE A 289 -11.05 18.43 16.84
N LEU A 290 -11.32 19.68 17.21
CA LEU A 290 -12.10 20.06 18.38
C LEU A 290 -13.60 20.11 18.05
N PRO A 291 -14.49 19.79 19.00
CA PRO A 291 -15.91 20.07 18.89
C PRO A 291 -16.15 21.58 18.72
N GLY A 292 -17.20 21.94 17.97
CA GLY A 292 -17.52 23.34 17.65
C GLY A 292 -17.66 24.22 18.88
N ASP A 293 -18.34 23.71 19.91
CA ASP A 293 -18.66 24.45 21.14
C ASP A 293 -17.38 24.79 21.93
N VAL A 294 -16.49 23.82 22.10
CA VAL A 294 -15.22 23.98 22.82
C VAL A 294 -14.29 24.95 22.08
N ARG A 295 -14.20 24.82 20.74
CA ARG A 295 -13.42 25.75 19.92
C ARG A 295 -13.93 27.19 20.05
N ALA A 296 -15.24 27.39 20.10
CA ALA A 296 -15.83 28.72 20.28
C ALA A 296 -15.49 29.31 21.66
N LEU A 297 -15.52 28.50 22.72
CA LEU A 297 -15.14 28.92 24.07
C LEU A 297 -13.65 29.29 24.16
N LEU A 298 -12.77 28.44 23.62
CA LEU A 298 -11.32 28.70 23.57
C LEU A 298 -11.00 29.99 22.83
N ASN A 299 -11.65 30.24 21.69
CA ASN A 299 -11.45 31.50 20.96
C ASN A 299 -11.83 32.72 21.80
N LYS A 300 -12.92 32.66 22.57
CA LYS A 300 -13.32 33.74 23.49
C LYS A 300 -12.32 33.95 24.62
N VAL A 301 -11.79 32.87 25.21
CA VAL A 301 -10.78 32.95 26.28
C VAL A 301 -9.49 33.57 25.74
N VAL A 302 -9.00 33.10 24.60
CA VAL A 302 -7.79 33.63 23.95
C VAL A 302 -7.97 35.10 23.55
N GLU A 303 -9.15 35.48 23.06
CA GLU A 303 -9.46 36.88 22.75
C GLU A 303 -9.44 37.75 24.02
N ALA A 304 -10.07 37.30 25.11
CA ALA A 304 -10.07 38.01 26.38
C ALA A 304 -8.65 38.15 26.96
N GLU A 305 -7.83 37.10 26.91
CA GLU A 305 -6.43 37.14 27.34
C GLU A 305 -5.59 38.11 26.50
N ARG A 306 -5.78 38.13 25.17
CA ARG A 306 -5.10 39.08 24.28
C ARG A 306 -5.49 40.52 24.61
N VAL A 307 -6.77 40.78 24.84
CA VAL A 307 -7.27 42.12 25.23
C VAL A 307 -6.70 42.52 26.60
N ALA A 308 -6.69 41.61 27.57
CA ALA A 308 -6.13 41.87 28.89
C ALA A 308 -4.62 42.18 28.81
N LYS A 309 -3.87 41.38 28.04
CA LYS A 309 -2.43 41.57 27.83
C LYS A 309 -2.14 42.88 27.11
N ALA A 310 -2.91 43.23 26.08
CA ALA A 310 -2.79 44.50 25.38
C ALA A 310 -3.07 45.70 26.31
N ASN A 311 -4.11 45.62 27.15
CA ASN A 311 -4.42 46.67 28.12
C ASN A 311 -3.33 46.82 29.19
N LEU A 312 -2.72 45.71 29.63
CA LEU A 312 -1.62 45.72 30.59
C LEU A 312 -0.38 46.40 29.99
N ILE A 313 0.00 46.02 28.77
CA ILE A 313 1.10 46.66 28.04
C ILE A 313 0.81 48.15 27.85
N ARG A 314 -0.39 48.52 27.38
CA ARG A 314 -0.78 49.92 27.19
C ARG A 314 -0.68 50.73 28.48
N ARG A 315 -1.17 50.20 29.61
CA ARG A 315 -1.07 50.88 30.91
C ARG A 315 0.37 50.99 31.41
N GLN A 316 1.19 49.97 31.16
CA GLN A 316 2.63 50.01 31.49
C GLN A 316 3.35 51.07 30.67
N GLU A 317 3.06 51.13 29.36
CA GLU A 317 3.59 52.15 28.45
C GLU A 317 3.13 53.56 28.83
N GLU A 318 1.83 53.75 29.11
CA GLU A 318 1.27 55.01 29.60
C GLU A 318 1.98 55.44 30.90
N THR A 319 2.13 54.53 31.87
CA THR A 319 2.82 54.84 33.14
C THR A 319 4.29 55.17 32.94
N ALA A 320 4.99 54.42 32.08
CA ALA A 320 6.39 54.69 31.73
C ALA A 320 6.54 56.04 31.04
N ALA A 321 5.65 56.38 30.11
CA ALA A 321 5.60 57.66 29.43
C ALA A 321 5.33 58.80 30.42
N THR A 322 4.34 58.69 31.31
CA THR A 322 4.05 59.70 32.34
C THR A 322 5.20 59.89 33.31
N ARG A 323 5.87 58.80 33.74
CA ARG A 323 7.07 58.88 34.59
C ARG A 323 8.21 59.58 33.86
N SER A 324 8.43 59.26 32.58
CA SER A 324 9.42 59.94 31.76
C SER A 324 9.10 61.43 31.62
N LEU A 325 7.84 61.79 31.36
CA LEU A 325 7.40 63.18 31.27
C LEU A 325 7.58 63.94 32.59
N LEU A 326 7.24 63.33 33.72
CA LEU A 326 7.45 63.91 35.05
C LEU A 326 8.94 64.17 35.34
N ASN A 327 9.80 63.22 35.00
CA ASN A 327 11.25 63.39 35.16
C ASN A 327 11.77 64.52 34.26
N THR A 328 11.31 64.59 33.01
CA THR A 328 11.62 65.69 32.10
C THR A 328 11.14 67.03 32.66
N ALA A 329 9.92 67.11 33.19
CA ALA A 329 9.38 68.33 33.79
C ALA A 329 10.22 68.81 34.99
N LYS A 330 10.63 67.90 35.88
CA LYS A 330 11.54 68.24 37.00
C LYS A 330 12.92 68.73 36.53
N LEU A 331 13.46 68.13 35.47
CA LEU A 331 14.72 68.60 34.86
C LEU A 331 14.56 69.98 34.21
N MET A 332 13.39 70.28 33.64
CA MET A 332 13.10 71.60 33.06
C MET A 332 12.90 72.67 34.13
N GLU A 333 12.22 72.35 35.24
CA GLU A 333 12.03 73.26 36.38
C GLU A 333 13.38 73.67 37.00
N SER A 334 14.31 72.71 37.12
CA SER A 334 15.65 72.97 37.67
C SER A 334 16.63 73.60 36.67
N ASN A 335 16.32 73.66 35.38
CA ASN A 335 17.20 74.20 34.34
C ASN A 335 16.44 75.05 33.30
N PRO A 336 16.43 76.39 33.45
CA PRO A 336 15.76 77.31 32.53
C PRO A 336 16.27 77.23 31.08
N ILE A 337 17.54 76.88 30.86
CA ILE A 337 18.12 76.75 29.52
C ILE A 337 17.54 75.52 28.79
N LEU A 338 17.31 74.42 29.52
CA LEU A 338 16.71 73.20 28.98
C LEU A 338 15.25 73.43 28.56
N MET A 339 14.49 74.21 29.34
CA MET A 339 13.14 74.62 28.98
C MET A 339 13.13 75.43 27.68
N ARG A 340 14.04 76.39 27.55
CA ARG A 340 14.17 77.20 26.33
C ARG A 340 14.51 76.37 25.10
N LEU A 341 15.39 75.38 25.24
CA LEU A 341 15.74 74.48 24.15
C LEU A 341 14.55 73.62 23.70
N LYS A 342 13.70 73.17 24.63
CA LYS A 342 12.47 72.43 24.30
C LYS A 342 11.39 73.28 23.65
N GLU A 343 11.27 74.55 24.03
CA GLU A 343 10.39 75.50 23.33
C GLU A 343 10.82 75.67 21.86
N LEU A 344 12.13 75.78 21.61
CA LEU A 344 12.67 75.85 20.26
C LEU A 344 12.44 74.55 19.47
N GLU A 345 12.64 73.38 20.08
CA GLU A 345 12.34 72.09 19.44
C GLU A 345 10.84 71.93 19.12
N ALA A 346 9.94 72.45 19.97
CA ALA A 346 8.51 72.45 19.71
C ALA A 346 8.14 73.39 18.55
N LEU A 347 8.77 74.56 18.48
CA LEU A 347 8.64 75.48 17.35
C LEU A 347 9.17 74.87 16.05
N GLU A 348 10.31 74.19 16.09
CA GLU A 348 10.87 73.46 14.94
C GLU A 348 9.88 72.41 14.42
N LYS A 349 9.32 71.57 15.30
CA LYS A 349 8.30 70.57 14.93
C LYS A 349 7.02 71.18 14.35
N LEU A 350 6.60 72.34 14.86
CA LEU A 350 5.44 73.07 14.32
C LEU A 350 5.71 73.59 12.91
N VAL A 351 6.89 74.17 12.70
CA VAL A 351 7.33 74.65 11.39
C VAL A 351 7.45 73.48 10.41
N GLU A 352 7.95 72.32 10.84
CA GLU A 352 8.04 71.11 10.02
C GLU A 352 6.66 70.59 9.57
N LYS A 353 5.65 70.59 10.45
CA LYS A 353 4.27 70.16 10.11
C LYS A 353 3.49 71.16 9.26
N VAL A 354 3.70 72.47 9.45
CA VAL A 354 2.91 73.53 8.80
C VAL A 354 3.63 74.13 7.58
N GLY A 355 4.90 73.78 7.37
CA GLY A 355 5.71 74.12 6.19
C GLY A 355 6.21 75.57 6.17
N ARG A 356 5.34 76.55 6.44
CA ARG A 356 5.71 77.97 6.50
C ARG A 356 4.81 78.72 7.49
N ILE A 357 5.44 79.41 8.44
CA ILE A 357 4.76 80.31 9.38
C ILE A 357 5.21 81.74 9.07
N ASP A 358 4.33 82.57 8.52
CA ASP A 358 4.61 83.99 8.24
C ASP A 358 4.23 84.84 9.47
N LEU A 359 5.24 85.38 10.16
CA LEU A 359 5.08 86.17 11.38
C LEU A 359 4.95 87.66 11.06
N HIS A 360 3.81 88.26 11.39
CA HIS A 360 3.62 89.71 11.32
C HIS A 360 3.91 90.33 12.70
N ALA A 361 5.12 90.86 12.88
CA ALA A 361 5.48 91.62 14.09
C ALA A 361 5.01 93.07 13.93
N GLY A 362 4.02 93.47 14.74
CA GLY A 362 3.63 94.89 14.87
C GLY A 362 4.80 95.70 15.44
N ASN A 363 5.08 96.83 14.78
CA ASN A 363 6.21 97.74 15.02
C ASN A 363 6.68 97.85 16.47
N GLY A 364 7.95 97.47 16.72
CA GLY A 364 8.74 98.01 17.83
C GLY A 364 9.47 97.03 18.75
N SER A 365 9.34 95.71 18.58
CA SER A 365 10.14 94.73 19.34
C SER A 365 10.70 93.65 18.44
N SER A 366 11.92 93.19 18.75
CA SER A 366 12.63 92.10 18.08
C SER A 366 11.67 90.92 17.89
N GLY A 367 11.24 90.67 16.64
CA GLY A 367 10.08 89.81 16.34
C GLY A 367 10.17 88.39 16.90
N PHE A 368 11.37 87.91 17.19
CA PHE A 368 11.62 86.62 17.84
C PHE A 368 11.42 86.64 19.36
N GLU A 369 11.88 87.69 20.07
CA GLU A 369 11.64 87.80 21.52
C GLU A 369 10.17 88.08 21.84
N ALA A 370 9.49 88.88 21.01
CA ALA A 370 8.08 89.16 21.16
C ALA A 370 7.21 87.90 21.04
N LEU A 371 7.58 86.98 20.15
CA LEU A 371 6.93 85.68 19.97
C LEU A 371 7.07 84.82 21.23
N LEU A 372 8.27 84.82 21.81
CA LEU A 372 8.62 84.01 22.98
C LEU A 372 8.06 84.59 24.29
N GLN A 373 7.96 85.91 24.42
CA GLN A 373 7.30 86.56 25.56
C GLN A 373 5.76 86.44 25.52
N ASN A 374 5.15 86.52 24.33
CA ASN A 374 3.68 86.43 24.21
C ASN A 374 3.16 85.00 24.37
N LEU A 375 3.95 83.97 24.04
CA LEU A 375 3.61 82.57 24.29
C LEU A 375 3.52 82.23 25.79
N TYR A 376 4.35 82.87 26.62
CA TYR A 376 4.35 82.72 28.09
C TYR A 376 3.10 83.36 28.74
N ARG A 377 2.53 84.40 28.14
CA ARG A 377 1.41 85.18 28.72
C ARG A 377 0.04 84.49 28.63
N MET A 378 -0.17 83.57 27.68
CA MET A 378 -1.44 82.83 27.56
C MET A 378 -1.74 81.89 28.74
N GLY A 379 -0.74 81.58 29.59
CA GLY A 379 -0.94 80.76 30.79
C GLY A 379 -1.37 81.52 32.05
N ALA A 380 -1.22 82.85 32.10
CA ALA A 380 -1.38 83.64 33.33
C ALA A 380 -2.68 84.45 33.41
N GLU A 381 -3.46 84.60 32.33
CA GLU A 381 -4.68 85.44 32.30
C GLU A 381 -6.01 84.66 32.39
N LYS A 382 -6.00 83.39 32.81
CA LYS A 382 -7.23 82.59 33.02
C LYS A 382 -7.46 82.15 34.47
N GLU A 383 -7.08 82.95 35.45
CA GLU A 383 -7.62 82.86 36.81
C GLU A 383 -7.94 84.28 37.32
N GLY A 384 -9.23 84.65 37.29
CA GLY A 384 -9.74 85.85 37.95
C GLY A 384 -10.66 86.73 37.12
N LYS A 385 -11.93 86.32 36.98
CA LYS A 385 -13.09 87.19 37.21
C LYS A 385 -14.38 86.37 37.26
N GLU A 386 -14.98 86.39 38.45
CA GLU A 386 -16.35 86.04 38.77
C GLU A 386 -17.34 86.87 37.94
N GLU A 387 -18.39 86.22 37.42
CA GLU A 387 -19.79 86.42 37.83
C GLU A 387 -20.60 85.17 37.48
#